data_AF-A0A9P5EWM8-F1
#
_entry.id   AF-A0A9P5EWM8-F1
#
_cell.length_a   1.000
_cell.length_b   1.000
_cell.length_c   1.000
_cell.angle_alpha   90.00
_cell.angle_beta   90.00
_cell.angle_gamma   90.00
#
_symmetry.space_group_name_H-M   'P 1'
#
loop_
_entity.id
_entity.type
_entity.pdbx_description
1 polymer ?
#
loop_
_entity_poly.entity_id
_entity_poly.type
_entity_poly.pdbx_seq_one_letter_code
_entity_poly.pdbx_strand_id
1 'polypeptide(L)'
;MRTPVVTGNLDVWGGMYSTHDCAIKGIRQKADAWNAIGAGFITGGSQAIRGGSRAARTGAVRCAHLFAVIEGVGIGFRKLMADSTELDVGSVAMP
;
A
#
# COMPACT_ATOMS: atom_id res chain seq x y z
N MET A 1 -11.08 25.32 13.20
CA MET A 1 -11.08 24.14 12.29
C MET A 1 -9.82 24.19 11.42
N ARG A 2 -9.00 23.13 11.40
CA ARG A 2 -7.75 23.03 10.62
C ARG A 2 -7.90 22.11 9.38
N THR A 3 -9.12 22.03 8.86
CA THR A 3 -9.49 21.17 7.73
C THR A 3 -8.56 21.31 6.51
N PRO A 4 -8.17 22.52 6.04
CA PRO A 4 -7.34 22.63 4.83
C PRO A 4 -5.92 22.05 4.99
N VAL A 5 -5.31 22.14 6.17
CA VAL A 5 -3.95 21.62 6.40
C VAL A 5 -3.93 20.10 6.60
N VAL A 6 -4.98 19.52 7.20
CA VAL A 6 -5.11 18.05 7.32
C VAL A 6 -5.36 17.42 5.95
N THR A 7 -6.26 18.00 5.14
CA THR A 7 -6.55 17.50 3.78
C THR A 7 -5.34 17.66 2.87
N GLY A 8 -4.70 18.83 2.85
CA GLY A 8 -3.53 19.06 2.00
C GLY A 8 -2.34 18.14 2.33
N ASN A 9 -2.11 17.82 3.60
CA ASN A 9 -1.07 16.87 3.99
C ASN A 9 -1.37 15.43 3.54
N LEU A 10 -2.64 15.06 3.47
CA LEU A 10 -3.08 13.75 2.99
C LEU A 10 -2.97 13.64 1.46
N ASP A 11 -3.34 14.70 0.74
CA ASP A 11 -3.15 14.79 -0.72
C ASP A 11 -1.67 14.66 -1.11
N VAL A 12 -0.78 15.38 -0.42
CA VAL A 12 0.67 15.27 -0.66
C VAL A 12 1.18 13.86 -0.38
N TRP A 13 0.71 13.22 0.70
CA TRP A 13 1.07 11.82 0.98
C TRP A 13 0.63 10.88 -0.14
N GLY A 14 -0.61 10.99 -0.60
CA GLY A 14 -1.14 10.17 -1.69
C GLY A 14 -0.46 10.43 -3.04
N GLY A 15 -0.19 11.69 -3.35
CA GLY A 15 0.52 12.09 -4.56
C GLY A 15 1.95 11.56 -4.60
N MET A 16 2.69 11.71 -3.50
CA MET A 16 4.03 11.16 -3.38
C MET A 16 4.03 9.63 -3.48
N TYR A 17 3.08 8.95 -2.84
CA TYR A 17 2.97 7.48 -2.95
C TYR A 17 2.82 7.01 -4.39
N SER A 18 1.95 7.66 -5.18
CA SER A 18 1.75 7.33 -6.59
C SER A 18 3.04 7.46 -7.42
N THR A 19 3.81 8.53 -7.21
CA THR A 19 5.10 8.71 -7.90
C THR A 19 6.10 7.62 -7.54
N HIS A 20 6.19 7.26 -6.25
CA HIS A 20 7.11 6.21 -5.81
C HIS A 20 6.69 4.82 -6.29
N ASP A 21 5.40 4.51 -6.28
CA ASP A 21 4.89 3.23 -6.80
C ASP A 21 5.16 3.08 -8.31
N CYS A 22 4.91 4.13 -9.09
CA CYS A 22 5.25 4.17 -10.51
C CYS A 22 6.76 4.03 -10.76
N ALA A 23 7.60 4.69 -9.95
CA ALA A 23 9.05 4.59 -10.09
C ALA A 23 9.56 3.16 -9.80
N ILE A 24 9.06 2.51 -8.75
CA ILE A 24 9.49 1.15 -8.39
C ILE A 24 8.97 0.13 -9.42
N LYS A 25 7.73 0.28 -9.89
CA LYS A 25 7.20 -0.54 -10.99
C LYS A 25 8.01 -0.35 -12.27
N GLY A 26 8.42 0.89 -12.56
CA GLY A 26 9.30 1.22 -13.68
C GLY A 26 10.65 0.49 -13.61
N ILE A 27 11.25 0.38 -12.43
CA ILE A 27 12.56 -0.27 -12.24
C ILE A 27 12.46 -1.80 -12.25
N ARG A 28 11.45 -2.39 -11.58
CA ARG A 28 11.38 -3.85 -11.39
C ARG A 28 10.47 -4.59 -12.35
N GLN A 29 9.58 -3.91 -13.09
CA GLN A 29 8.64 -4.50 -14.07
C GLN A 29 7.90 -5.75 -13.56
N LYS A 30 7.76 -5.89 -12.24
CA LYS A 30 7.04 -6.98 -11.57
C LYS A 30 6.04 -6.40 -10.59
N ALA A 31 4.83 -6.95 -10.62
CA ALA A 31 3.73 -6.55 -9.75
C ALA A 31 3.72 -7.44 -8.49
N ASP A 32 4.62 -7.15 -7.56
CA ASP A 32 4.72 -7.85 -6.29
C ASP A 32 4.28 -6.94 -5.13
N ALA A 33 3.71 -7.52 -4.07
CA ALA A 33 3.32 -6.81 -2.83
C ALA A 33 4.49 -6.02 -2.21
N TRP A 34 5.73 -6.40 -2.54
CA TRP A 34 6.94 -5.69 -2.13
C TRP A 34 7.07 -4.28 -2.73
N ASN A 35 6.49 -4.02 -3.90
CA ASN A 35 6.53 -2.67 -4.50
C ASN A 35 5.69 -1.68 -3.70
N ALA A 36 4.51 -2.08 -3.24
CA ALA A 36 3.64 -1.23 -2.44
C ALA A 36 4.27 -0.90 -1.07
N ILE A 37 4.89 -1.90 -0.41
CA ILE A 37 5.60 -1.72 0.87
C ILE A 37 6.82 -0.81 0.68
N GLY A 38 7.61 -1.03 -0.38
CA GLY A 38 8.76 -0.21 -0.72
C GLY A 38 8.38 1.24 -1.05
N ALA A 39 7.33 1.44 -1.85
CA ALA A 39 6.81 2.77 -2.18
C ALA A 39 6.31 3.51 -0.93
N GLY A 40 5.61 2.79 -0.05
CA GLY A 40 5.16 3.29 1.25
C GLY A 40 6.32 3.70 2.15
N PHE A 41 7.41 2.93 2.19
CA PHE A 41 8.61 3.25 2.97
C PHE A 41 9.29 4.54 2.48
N ILE A 42 9.49 4.68 1.17
CA ILE A 42 10.14 5.87 0.59
C ILE A 42 9.25 7.11 0.77
N THR A 43 7.93 6.96 0.62
CA THR A 43 6.97 8.05 0.85
C THR A 43 6.96 8.50 2.31
N GLY A 44 6.93 7.56 3.27
CA GLY A 44 6.98 7.89 4.70
C GLY A 44 8.32 8.49 5.15
N GLY A 45 9.43 8.06 4.53
CA GLY A 45 10.75 8.62 4.78
C GLY A 45 10.91 10.03 4.23
N SER A 46 10.42 10.27 3.00
CA SER A 46 10.51 11.57 2.33
C SER A 46 9.65 12.65 2.99
N GLN A 47 8.48 12.30 3.51
CA GLN A 47 7.59 13.27 4.17
C GLN A 47 8.17 13.80 5.50
N ALA A 48 8.99 13.00 6.17
CA ALA A 48 9.62 13.34 7.45
C ALA A 48 11.11 13.74 7.31
N ILE A 49 11.61 13.95 6.09
CA ILE A 49 12.99 14.44 5.84
C ILE A 49 13.28 15.73 6.61
N ARG A 50 12.32 16.66 6.66
CA ARG A 50 12.46 17.95 7.35
C ARG A 50 12.40 17.83 8.87
N GLY A 51 11.94 16.70 9.41
CA GLY A 51 11.89 16.42 10.85
C GLY A 51 13.16 15.74 11.40
N GLY A 52 14.20 15.60 10.58
CA GLY A 52 15.45 14.92 10.94
C GLY A 52 15.39 13.40 10.80
N SER A 53 16.54 12.74 10.92
CA SER A 53 16.70 11.30 10.66
C SER A 53 15.85 10.39 11.57
N ARG A 54 15.57 10.84 12.80
CA ARG A 54 14.71 10.12 13.74
C ARG A 54 13.24 10.15 13.31
N ALA A 55 12.76 11.30 12.86
CA ALA A 55 11.40 11.43 12.33
C ALA A 55 11.26 10.67 11.00
N ALA A 56 12.24 10.78 10.11
CA ALA A 56 12.28 10.06 8.83
C ALA A 56 12.17 8.54 9.02
N ARG A 57 12.96 7.95 9.93
CA ARG A 57 12.89 6.51 10.24
C ARG A 57 11.53 6.11 10.82
N THR A 58 11.02 6.89 11.76
CA THR A 58 9.74 6.57 12.41
C THR A 58 8.56 6.68 11.43
N GLY A 59 8.59 7.67 10.53
CA GLY A 59 7.60 7.84 9.46
C GLY A 59 7.67 6.73 8.42
N ALA A 60 8.88 6.36 7.99
CA ALA A 60 9.10 5.28 7.04
C ALA A 60 8.63 3.91 7.58
N VAL A 61 8.94 3.59 8.84
CA VAL A 61 8.49 2.35 9.49
C VAL A 61 6.96 2.29 9.60
N ARG A 62 6.32 3.39 10.03
CA ARG A 62 4.86 3.44 10.16
C ARG A 62 4.15 3.27 8.82
N CYS A 63 4.62 3.94 7.76
CA CYS A 63 4.05 3.78 6.42
C CYS A 63 4.29 2.38 5.85
N ALA A 64 5.51 1.82 6.00
CA ALA A 64 5.79 0.47 5.56
C ALA A 64 4.89 -0.57 6.24
N HIS A 65 4.61 -0.40 7.53
CA HIS A 65 3.71 -1.27 8.27
C HIS A 65 2.27 -1.17 7.76
N LEU A 66 1.78 0.04 7.48
CA LEU A 66 0.45 0.27 6.94
C LEU A 66 0.25 -0.42 5.59
N PHE A 67 1.17 -0.25 4.64
CA PHE A 67 1.09 -0.88 3.33
C PHE A 67 1.31 -2.40 3.40
N ALA A 68 2.12 -2.90 4.33
CA ALA A 68 2.27 -4.33 4.57
C ALA A 68 0.94 -4.96 5.02
N VAL A 69 0.16 -4.28 5.87
CA VAL A 69 -1.17 -4.74 6.29
C VAL A 69 -2.15 -4.67 5.12
N ILE A 70 -2.18 -3.58 4.36
CA ILE A 70 -3.13 -3.41 3.23
C ILE A 70 -2.90 -4.50 2.18
N GLU A 71 -1.66 -4.76 1.79
CA GLU A 71 -1.37 -5.84 0.84
C GLU A 71 -1.56 -7.23 1.45
N GLY A 72 -1.23 -7.41 2.74
CA GLY A 72 -1.45 -8.67 3.45
C GLY A 72 -2.93 -9.05 3.50
N VAL A 73 -3.79 -8.10 3.83
CA VAL A 73 -5.26 -8.26 3.80
C VAL A 73 -5.74 -8.44 2.35
N GLY A 74 -5.17 -7.71 1.39
CA GLY A 74 -5.48 -7.88 -0.04
C GLY A 74 -5.23 -9.31 -0.52
N ILE A 75 -4.09 -9.92 -0.15
CA ILE A 75 -3.78 -11.33 -0.48
C ILE A 75 -4.78 -12.27 0.19
N GLY A 76 -5.11 -12.03 1.46
CA GLY A 76 -6.11 -12.83 2.19
C GLY A 76 -7.50 -12.75 1.56
N PHE A 77 -7.95 -11.56 1.20
CA PHE A 77 -9.25 -11.33 0.57
C PHE A 77 -9.33 -11.97 -0.82
N ARG A 78 -8.25 -11.86 -1.63
CA ARG A 78 -8.15 -12.54 -2.93
C ARG A 78 -8.25 -14.06 -2.79
N LYS A 79 -7.70 -14.64 -1.72
CA LYS A 79 -7.81 -16.08 -1.45
C LYS A 79 -9.21 -16.50 -0.98
N LEU A 80 -9.85 -15.72 -0.11
CA LEU A 80 -11.21 -16.00 0.36
C LEU A 80 -12.24 -15.89 -0.77
N MET A 81 -12.13 -14.89 -1.65
CA MET A 81 -13.03 -14.75 -2.81
C MET A 81 -12.80 -15.83 -3.87
N ALA A 82 -11.57 -16.33 -4.01
CA ALA A 82 -11.27 -17.46 -4.89
C ALA A 82 -11.92 -18.76 -4.39
N ASP A 83 -11.95 -18.97 -3.07
CA ASP A 83 -12.60 -20.11 -2.42
C ASP A 83 -14.13 -20.12 -2.66
N SER A 84 -14.77 -18.94 -2.64
CA SER A 84 -16.22 -18.80 -2.89
C SER A 84 -16.67 -19.20 -4.30
N THR A 85 -15.77 -19.24 -5.29
CA THR A 85 -16.13 -19.57 -6.69
C THR A 85 -16.12 -21.07 -6.95
N GLU A 86 -15.33 -21.86 -6.19
CA GLU A 86 -15.32 -23.32 -6.32
C GLU A 86 -16.63 -23.96 -5.81
N LEU A 87 -17.30 -23.32 -4.84
CA LEU A 87 -18.57 -23.79 -4.28
C LEU A 87 -19.79 -23.59 -5.20
N ASP A 88 -19.75 -22.69 -6.20
CA ASP A 88 -20.83 -22.49 -7.18
C ASP A 88 -20.73 -23.47 -8.37
N VAL A 89 -19.51 -23.78 -8.83
CA VAL A 89 -19.27 -24.79 -9.87
C VAL A 89 -19.69 -26.20 -9.42
N GLY A 90 -19.54 -26.52 -8.13
CA GLY A 90 -19.97 -27.81 -7.57
C GLY A 90 -21.49 -28.01 -7.55
N SER A 91 -22.30 -26.95 -7.53
CA SER A 91 -23.77 -27.06 -7.51
C SER A 91 -24.40 -27.12 -8.91
N VAL A 92 -23.72 -26.64 -9.95
CA VAL A 92 -24.18 -26.74 -11.36
C VAL A 92 -23.82 -28.09 -11.99
N ALA A 93 -22.86 -28.82 -11.42
CA ALA A 93 -22.35 -30.08 -11.95
C ALA A 93 -22.90 -31.35 -11.26
N MET A 94 -24.03 -31.28 -10.56
CA MET A 94 -24.69 -32.49 -10.05
C MET A 94 -25.82 -32.94 -11.00
N PRO A 95 -25.73 -34.13 -11.64
CA PRO A 95 -26.75 -34.70 -12.53
C PRO A 95 -28.02 -35.14 -11.80
#